data_AF-A0A7Y7AG73-F1
#
_entry.id   AF-A0A7Y7AG73-F1
#
_cell.length_a   1.000
_cell.length_b   1.000
_cell.length_c   1.000
_cell.angle_alpha   90.00
_cell.angle_beta   90.00
_cell.angle_gamma   90.00
#
_symmetry.space_group_name_H-M   'P 1'
#
loop_
_entity.id
_entity.type
_entity.pdbx_description
1 polymer ?
#
loop_
_entity_poly.entity_id
_entity_poly.type
_entity_poly.pdbx_seq_one_letter_code
_entity_poly.pdbx_strand_id
1 'polypeptide(L)'
;MKLLTFLGFFFLSCSAIYAQDIDERLLSRYSQEELHKLIESDIDQYNLLEYALDNALYVANYDGAKGGDFKLISVNVESLPTFLDLNLHITDQNQYYKIEGKDKLLVVKSTSVLMYEMKK
;
A
#
# COMPACT_ATOMS: atom_id res chain seq x y z
N MET A 1 -15.01 56.28 33.85
CA MET A 1 -15.81 55.59 32.80
C MET A 1 -14.95 55.50 31.55
N LYS A 2 -14.79 54.30 30.99
CA LYS A 2 -14.72 53.95 29.54
C LYS A 2 -13.70 54.76 28.70
N LEU A 3 -12.70 54.14 28.08
CA LEU A 3 -12.92 53.28 26.92
C LEU A 3 -11.73 52.33 26.68
N LEU A 4 -12.06 51.05 26.69
CA LEU A 4 -11.35 49.84 26.26
C LEU A 4 -10.12 50.01 25.33
N THR A 5 -8.97 49.56 25.82
CA THR A 5 -8.03 48.75 25.05
C THR A 5 -8.72 47.46 24.59
N PHE A 6 -8.85 47.24 23.28
CA PHE A 6 -9.04 45.90 22.74
C PHE A 6 -8.01 45.65 21.64
N LEU A 7 -6.94 44.99 22.09
CA LEU A 7 -5.96 44.30 21.28
C LEU A 7 -6.72 43.28 20.42
N GLY A 8 -6.74 43.49 19.10
CA GLY A 8 -7.33 42.55 18.15
C GLY A 8 -6.59 41.21 18.25
N PHE A 9 -7.24 40.25 18.89
CA PHE A 9 -6.77 38.88 18.98
C PHE A 9 -6.93 38.25 17.60
N PHE A 10 -5.87 38.31 16.79
CA PHE A 10 -5.79 37.61 15.52
C PHE A 10 -5.73 36.10 15.86
N PHE A 11 -6.90 35.45 15.92
CA PHE A 11 -7.02 34.00 15.95
C PHE A 11 -6.53 33.48 14.59
N LEU A 12 -5.20 33.38 14.43
CA LEU A 12 -4.59 32.44 13.51
C LEU A 12 -4.91 31.05 14.05
N SER A 13 -6.06 30.51 13.66
CA SER A 13 -6.27 29.07 13.68
C SER A 13 -5.30 28.48 12.66
N CYS A 14 -4.05 28.32 13.08
CA CYS A 14 -3.12 27.40 12.45
C CYS A 14 -3.74 26.02 12.69
N SER A 15 -4.57 25.56 11.75
CA SER A 15 -4.87 24.15 11.64
C SER A 15 -3.50 23.47 11.61
N ALA A 16 -3.21 22.69 12.66
CA ALA A 16 -2.04 21.84 12.66
C ALA A 16 -2.19 20.94 11.43
N ILE A 17 -1.40 21.21 10.40
CA ILE A 17 -1.18 20.23 9.34
C ILE A 17 -0.45 19.12 10.09
N TYR A 18 -1.19 18.08 10.48
CA TYR A 18 -0.58 16.85 10.90
C TYR A 18 0.25 16.38 9.71
N ALA A 19 1.56 16.63 9.77
CA ALA A 19 2.51 15.92 8.93
C ALA A 19 2.53 14.48 9.47
N GLN A 20 1.50 13.70 9.14
CA GLN A 20 1.59 12.26 9.25
C GLN A 20 2.63 11.82 8.22
N ASP A 21 3.62 11.08 8.71
CA ASP A 21 4.65 10.48 7.88
C ASP A 21 3.96 9.40 7.05
N ILE A 22 3.79 9.68 5.75
CA ILE A 22 3.16 8.78 4.79
C ILE A 22 4.28 8.16 3.97
N ASP A 23 4.23 6.85 3.75
CA ASP A 23 5.15 6.22 2.81
C ASP A 23 4.90 6.77 1.39
N GLU A 24 5.86 7.54 0.87
CA GLU A 24 5.76 8.24 -0.41
C GLU A 24 5.51 7.29 -1.58
N ARG A 25 5.85 5.99 -1.46
CA ARG A 25 5.57 5.00 -2.51
C ARG A 25 4.08 4.82 -2.76
N LEU A 26 3.23 4.99 -1.74
CA LEU A 26 1.77 4.96 -1.87
C LEU A 26 1.26 6.12 -2.73
N LEU A 27 2.01 7.23 -2.82
CA LEU A 27 1.63 8.40 -3.63
C LEU A 27 1.67 8.14 -5.14
N SER A 28 2.22 7.01 -5.57
CA SER A 28 2.13 6.54 -6.97
C SER A 28 0.69 6.20 -7.40
N ARG A 29 -0.21 5.95 -6.44
CA ARG A 29 -1.61 5.58 -6.70
C ARG A 29 -2.62 6.41 -5.91
N TYR A 30 -2.30 6.79 -4.68
CA TYR A 30 -3.21 7.49 -3.80
C TYR A 30 -2.76 8.94 -3.65
N SER A 31 -3.68 9.88 -3.65
CA SER A 31 -3.38 11.26 -3.27
C SER A 31 -3.08 11.34 -1.78
N GLN A 32 -2.34 12.38 -1.39
CA GLN A 32 -2.08 12.66 0.01
C GLN A 32 -3.38 12.79 0.83
N GLU A 33 -4.41 13.45 0.28
CA GLU A 33 -5.71 13.59 0.95
C GLU A 33 -6.43 12.24 1.16
N GLU A 34 -6.37 11.33 0.18
CA GLU A 34 -6.93 9.99 0.31
C GLU A 34 -6.22 9.18 1.39
N LEU A 35 -4.89 9.30 1.48
CA LEU A 35 -4.11 8.60 2.51
C LEU A 35 -4.38 9.17 3.91
N HIS A 36 -4.47 10.50 4.06
CA HIS A 36 -4.88 11.10 5.34
C HIS A 36 -6.28 10.65 5.76
N LYS A 37 -7.24 10.69 4.84
CA LYS A 37 -8.60 10.18 5.12
C LYS A 37 -8.59 8.70 5.48
N LEU A 38 -7.77 7.89 4.81
CA LEU A 38 -7.64 6.48 5.12
C LEU A 38 -7.10 6.27 6.53
N ILE A 39 -6.03 6.97 6.91
CA ILE A 39 -5.45 6.92 8.25
C ILE A 39 -6.47 7.32 9.33
N GLU A 40 -7.27 8.36 9.07
CA GLU A 40 -8.32 8.82 9.99
C GLU A 40 -9.49 7.83 10.11
N SER A 41 -9.88 7.19 9.00
CA SER A 41 -11.07 6.33 8.95
C SER A 41 -10.80 4.85 9.26
N ASP A 42 -9.63 4.34 8.89
CA ASP A 42 -9.25 2.93 8.92
C ASP A 42 -7.71 2.79 8.88
N ILE A 43 -7.10 3.02 10.03
CA ILE A 43 -5.65 2.89 10.22
C ILE A 43 -5.13 1.48 9.90
N ASP A 44 -5.93 0.44 10.15
CA ASP A 44 -5.52 -0.95 9.89
C ASP A 44 -5.37 -1.19 8.38
N GLN A 45 -6.26 -0.61 7.57
CA GLN A 45 -6.15 -0.66 6.12
C GLN A 45 -4.94 0.12 5.59
N TYR A 46 -4.64 1.29 6.17
CA TYR A 46 -3.39 2.01 5.84
C TYR A 46 -2.16 1.16 6.17
N ASN A 47 -2.08 0.63 7.39
CA ASN A 47 -0.96 -0.20 7.84
C ASN A 47 -0.78 -1.44 6.96
N LEU A 48 -1.87 -2.03 6.47
CA LEU A 48 -1.83 -3.15 5.54
C LEU A 48 -1.23 -2.74 4.19
N LEU A 49 -1.62 -1.59 3.64
CA LEU A 49 -1.07 -1.09 2.37
C LEU A 49 0.42 -0.78 2.49
N GLU A 50 0.82 -0.13 3.58
CA GLU A 50 2.23 0.16 3.88
C GLU A 50 3.04 -1.13 4.01
N TYR A 51 2.58 -2.09 4.82
CA TYR A 51 3.24 -3.39 4.96
C TYR A 51 3.31 -4.17 3.64
N ALA A 52 2.27 -4.07 2.81
CA ALA A 52 2.19 -4.72 1.51
C ALA A 52 3.26 -4.23 0.51
N LEU A 53 3.76 -3.00 0.64
CA LEU A 53 4.78 -2.46 -0.27
C LEU A 53 6.00 -3.38 -0.34
N ASP A 54 6.41 -3.94 0.80
CA ASP A 54 7.60 -4.77 0.93
C ASP A 54 7.28 -6.27 1.05
N ASN A 55 6.07 -6.63 1.45
CA ASN A 55 5.74 -8.02 1.82
C ASN A 55 4.71 -8.69 0.91
N ALA A 56 4.05 -7.96 -0.01
CA ALA A 56 2.97 -8.52 -0.82
C ALA A 56 3.44 -9.52 -1.87
N LEU A 57 4.68 -9.42 -2.36
CA LEU A 57 5.15 -10.20 -3.49
C LEU A 57 6.16 -11.25 -3.07
N TYR A 58 6.05 -12.44 -3.66
CA TYR A 58 7.12 -13.43 -3.64
C TYR A 58 7.11 -14.30 -4.88
N VAL A 59 8.23 -14.98 -5.13
CA VAL A 59 8.37 -15.89 -6.28
C VAL A 59 8.29 -17.33 -5.81
N ALA A 60 7.40 -18.10 -6.41
CA ALA A 60 7.25 -19.53 -6.19
C ALA A 60 7.73 -20.32 -7.42
N ASN A 61 8.23 -21.54 -7.20
CA ASN A 61 8.52 -22.45 -8.31
C ASN A 61 7.21 -22.96 -8.93
N TYR A 62 7.19 -23.10 -10.24
CA TYR A 62 6.04 -23.61 -10.99
C TYR A 62 6.44 -24.73 -11.92
N ASP A 63 5.96 -25.93 -11.62
CA ASP A 63 5.97 -27.05 -12.53
C ASP A 63 4.70 -26.99 -13.39
N GLY A 64 4.84 -26.69 -14.68
CA GLY A 64 3.71 -26.59 -15.61
C GLY A 64 2.79 -27.82 -15.67
N ALA A 65 3.21 -28.94 -15.07
CA ALA A 65 2.42 -30.15 -14.86
C ALA A 65 1.23 -29.95 -13.89
N LYS A 66 1.27 -28.95 -12.99
CA LYS A 66 0.18 -28.67 -12.04
C LYS A 66 -1.05 -28.04 -12.68
N GLY A 67 -0.96 -27.64 -13.95
CA GLY A 67 -2.03 -26.92 -14.64
C GLY A 67 -2.26 -25.51 -14.09
N GLY A 68 -3.08 -24.73 -14.80
CA GLY A 68 -3.41 -23.35 -14.45
C GLY A 68 -3.20 -22.40 -15.62
N ASP A 69 -4.27 -21.72 -16.02
CA ASP A 69 -4.21 -20.64 -17.01
C ASP A 69 -3.90 -19.34 -16.29
N PHE A 70 -2.60 -19.07 -16.13
CA PHE A 70 -2.10 -17.88 -15.45
C PHE A 70 -1.77 -16.79 -16.46
N LYS A 71 -2.17 -15.56 -16.14
CA LYS A 71 -1.73 -14.38 -16.88
C LYS A 71 -0.21 -14.25 -16.81
N LEU A 72 0.41 -13.87 -17.93
CA LEU A 72 1.84 -13.60 -17.98
C LEU A 72 2.17 -12.26 -17.33
N ILE A 73 3.33 -12.18 -16.70
CA ILE A 73 3.91 -10.95 -16.17
C ILE A 73 5.42 -10.91 -16.40
N SER A 74 5.93 -9.72 -16.74
CA SER A 74 7.35 -9.46 -16.87
C SER A 74 7.87 -8.83 -15.57
N VAL A 75 8.79 -9.50 -14.89
CA VAL A 75 9.38 -9.00 -13.63
C VAL A 75 10.80 -9.52 -13.44
N ASN A 76 11.67 -8.70 -12.85
CA ASN A 76 12.98 -9.15 -12.41
C ASN A 76 12.86 -9.93 -11.08
N VAL A 77 13.11 -11.24 -11.12
CA VAL A 77 13.01 -12.11 -9.93
C VAL A 77 14.10 -11.87 -8.88
N GLU A 78 15.20 -11.21 -9.25
CA GLU A 78 16.31 -10.91 -8.33
C GLU A 78 16.05 -9.65 -7.51
N SER A 79 15.14 -8.79 -8.00
CA SER A 79 14.75 -7.54 -7.36
C SER A 79 13.29 -7.27 -7.69
N LEU A 80 12.40 -7.83 -6.87
CA LEU A 80 10.97 -7.61 -7.04
C LEU A 80 10.65 -6.13 -6.79
N PRO A 81 9.86 -5.50 -7.67
CA PRO A 81 9.32 -4.18 -7.39
C PRO A 81 8.13 -4.30 -6.41
N THR A 82 7.48 -3.20 -6.06
CA THR A 82 6.25 -3.23 -5.25
C THR A 82 5.06 -3.73 -6.09
N PHE A 83 3.96 -4.07 -5.43
CA PHE A 83 2.71 -4.38 -6.14
C PHE A 83 2.14 -3.16 -6.90
N LEU A 84 2.45 -1.94 -6.45
CA LEU A 84 2.05 -0.69 -7.11
C LEU A 84 2.78 -0.49 -8.43
N ASP A 85 4.09 -0.73 -8.45
CA ASP A 85 4.93 -0.62 -9.65
C ASP A 85 4.47 -1.57 -10.77
N LEU A 86 3.90 -2.72 -10.39
CA LEU A 86 3.31 -3.70 -11.31
C LEU A 86 1.85 -3.40 -11.67
N ASN A 87 1.30 -2.28 -11.19
CA ASN A 87 -0.11 -1.92 -11.29
C ASN A 87 -1.08 -3.02 -10.80
N LEU A 88 -0.67 -3.78 -9.78
CA LEU A 88 -1.47 -4.83 -9.14
C LEU A 88 -2.20 -4.25 -7.93
N HIS A 89 -3.19 -4.99 -7.42
CA HIS A 89 -3.97 -4.61 -6.23
C HIS A 89 -3.90 -5.71 -5.20
N ILE A 90 -3.92 -5.35 -3.91
CA ILE A 90 -4.15 -6.33 -2.84
C ILE A 90 -5.64 -6.64 -2.82
N THR A 91 -5.97 -7.93 -2.78
CA THR A 91 -7.35 -8.41 -2.76
C THR A 91 -7.50 -9.49 -1.69
N ASP A 92 -8.72 -9.95 -1.44
CA ASP A 92 -8.98 -10.98 -0.43
C ASP A 92 -8.46 -12.37 -0.82
N GLN A 93 -8.01 -12.56 -2.06
CA GLN A 93 -7.48 -13.81 -2.57
C GLN A 93 -6.05 -13.65 -3.08
N ASN A 94 -5.23 -14.71 -2.94
CA ASN A 94 -3.90 -14.73 -3.52
C ASN A 94 -4.02 -14.70 -5.04
N GLN A 95 -3.18 -13.89 -5.68
CA GLN A 95 -3.14 -13.77 -7.13
C GLN A 95 -1.84 -14.39 -7.66
N TYR A 96 -1.93 -15.06 -8.81
CA TYR A 96 -0.84 -15.83 -9.38
C TYR A 96 -0.62 -15.42 -10.83
N TYR A 97 0.61 -15.06 -11.16
CA TYR A 97 1.03 -14.67 -12.50
C TYR A 97 2.22 -15.50 -12.93
N LYS A 98 2.20 -16.00 -14.17
CA LYS A 98 3.34 -16.73 -14.73
C LYS A 98 4.40 -15.73 -15.18
N ILE A 99 5.62 -15.92 -14.69
CA ILE A 99 6.73 -15.03 -15.03
C ILE A 99 7.20 -15.39 -16.44
N GLU A 100 7.29 -14.39 -17.31
CA GLU A 100 7.70 -14.58 -18.71
C GLU A 100 9.10 -15.22 -18.79
N GLY A 101 9.22 -16.25 -19.64
CA GLY A 101 10.48 -16.96 -19.87
C GLY A 101 11.02 -17.75 -18.67
N LYS A 102 10.23 -17.93 -17.60
CA LYS A 102 10.66 -18.68 -16.40
C LYS A 102 9.59 -19.68 -15.95
N ASP A 103 10.04 -20.80 -15.37
CA ASP A 103 9.17 -21.79 -14.71
C ASP A 103 8.88 -21.38 -13.26
N LYS A 104 8.36 -20.15 -13.11
CA LYS A 104 8.09 -19.51 -11.81
C LYS A 104 6.78 -18.73 -11.85
N LEU A 105 6.13 -18.65 -10.69
CA LEU A 105 4.98 -17.77 -10.47
C LEU A 105 5.40 -16.58 -9.62
N LEU A 106 4.93 -15.40 -9.99
CA LEU A 106 4.82 -14.28 -9.07
C LEU A 106 3.51 -14.47 -8.30
N VAL A 107 3.59 -14.44 -6.98
CA VAL A 107 2.43 -14.51 -6.09
C VAL A 107 2.24 -13.15 -5.43
N VAL A 108 1.03 -12.61 -5.52
CA VAL A 108 0.58 -11.47 -4.72
C VAL A 108 -0.24 -12.03 -3.57
N LYS A 109 0.22 -11.81 -2.34
CA LYS A 109 -0.48 -12.24 -1.12
C LYS A 109 -1.80 -11.49 -0.98
N SER A 110 -2.79 -12.18 -0.42
CA SER A 110 -4.07 -11.59 -0.09
C SER A 110 -4.02 -10.72 1.16
N THR A 111 -5.06 -9.90 1.34
CA THR A 111 -5.34 -9.17 2.57
C THR A 111 -5.22 -10.09 3.79
N SER A 112 -5.89 -11.25 3.77
CA SER A 112 -5.91 -12.20 4.89
C SER A 112 -4.52 -12.73 5.26
N VAL A 113 -3.68 -13.01 4.27
CA VAL A 113 -2.30 -13.49 4.51
C VAL A 113 -1.47 -12.37 5.11
N LEU A 114 -1.53 -11.16 4.56
CA LEU A 114 -0.76 -10.00 5.02
C LEU A 114 -1.17 -9.60 6.45
N MET A 115 -2.47 -9.51 6.74
CA MET A 115 -2.96 -9.25 8.10
C MET A 115 -2.50 -10.31 9.10
N TYR A 116 -2.42 -11.57 8.68
CA TYR A 116 -1.94 -12.65 9.54
C TYR A 116 -0.43 -12.53 9.81
N GLU A 117 0.36 -12.13 8.81
CA GLU A 117 1.80 -11.87 8.97
C GLU A 117 2.07 -10.69 9.91
N MET A 118 1.33 -9.59 9.79
CA MET A 118 1.46 -8.41 10.66
C MET A 118 1.14 -8.67 12.14
N LYS A 119 0.39 -9.73 12.45
CA LYS A 119 0.00 -10.11 13.82
C LYS A 119 1.02 -11.03 14.52
N LYS A 120 2.02 -11.53 13.80
CA LYS A 120 3.06 -12.41 14.33
C LYS A 120 4.24 -11.62 14.88
#